data_AF-A0A7V3NYY2-F1
#
_entry.id   AF-A0A7V3NYY2-F1
#
_cell.length_a   1.000
_cell.length_b   1.000
_cell.length_c   1.000
_cell.angle_alpha   90.00
_cell.angle_beta   90.00
_cell.angle_gamma   90.00
#
_symmetry.space_group_name_H-M   'P 1'
#
loop_
_entity.id
_entity.type
_entity.pdbx_description
1 polymer ?
#
loop_
_entity_poly.entity_id
_entity_poly.type
_entity_poly.pdbx_seq_one_letter_code
_entity_poly.pdbx_strand_id
1 'polypeptide(L)' 'MDHLTAVARGLEPADLLLTNANLVNVLSGEIYPTNVAISGEWIAGVDQEYTKGKESIDLEGLFLLPGLINGHFHLESSF' A
#
# COMPACT_ATOMS: atom_id res chain seq x y z
N MET A 1 -14.67 5.85 10.11
CA MET A 1 -14.46 6.09 8.67
C MET A 1 -14.04 7.51 8.37
N ASP A 2 -14.38 8.50 9.21
CA ASP A 2 -14.03 9.91 8.97
C ASP A 2 -12.53 10.16 8.75
N HIS A 3 -11.65 9.54 9.55
CA HIS A 3 -10.19 9.63 9.34
C HIS A 3 -9.75 9.05 7.99
N LEU A 4 -10.19 7.84 7.64
CA LEU A 4 -9.90 7.21 6.35
C LEU A 4 -10.31 8.13 5.18
N THR A 5 -11.51 8.70 5.23
CA THR A 5 -11.99 9.62 4.19
C THR A 5 -11.21 10.94 4.17
N ALA A 6 -10.78 11.46 5.32
CA ALA A 6 -9.94 12.65 5.37
C ALA A 6 -8.56 12.40 4.75
N VAL A 7 -7.94 11.26 5.06
CA VAL A 7 -6.67 10.82 4.45
C VAL A 7 -6.83 10.64 2.95
N ALA A 8 -7.84 9.90 2.49
CA ALA A 8 -8.11 9.67 1.07
C ALA A 8 -8.36 10.96 0.26
N ARG A 9 -8.76 12.04 0.93
CA ARG A 9 -8.94 13.38 0.34
C ARG A 9 -7.70 14.26 0.46
N GLY A 10 -6.61 13.77 1.05
CA GLY A 10 -5.39 14.53 1.31
C GLY A 10 -5.53 15.60 2.39
N LEU A 11 -6.60 15.58 3.18
CA LEU A 11 -6.85 16.57 4.24
C LEU A 11 -6.08 16.27 5.52
N GLU A 12 -5.76 15.00 5.75
CA GLU A 12 -4.99 14.53 6.90
C GLU A 12 -3.85 13.59 6.44
N PRO A 13 -2.74 13.52 7.18
CA PRO A 13 -1.66 12.58 6.86
C PRO A 13 -2.12 11.14 7.06
N ALA A 14 -1.63 10.23 6.22
CA ALA A 14 -1.82 8.79 6.38
C ALA A 14 -1.21 8.29 7.70
N ASP A 15 -1.69 7.16 8.22
CA ASP A 15 -1.03 6.52 9.37
C ASP A 15 0.34 5.98 8.95
N LEU A 16 0.38 5.30 7.80
CA LEU A 16 1.59 4.84 7.14
C LEU A 16 1.57 5.26 5.68
N LEU A 17 2.68 5.81 5.19
CA LEU A 17 2.90 6.11 3.79
C LEU A 17 4.06 5.27 3.25
N LEU A 18 3.79 4.45 2.24
CA LEU A 18 4.83 3.75 1.48
C LEU A 18 5.20 4.63 0.28
N THR A 19 6.44 5.06 0.17
CA THR A 19 6.89 5.98 -0.88
C THR A 19 7.83 5.31 -1.89
N ASN A 20 7.90 5.88 -3.09
CA ASN A 20 8.81 5.45 -4.17
C ASN A 20 8.64 3.97 -4.53
N ALA A 21 7.39 3.50 -4.59
CA ALA A 21 7.08 2.13 -4.97
C ALA A 21 7.00 1.99 -6.49
N ASN A 22 7.43 0.85 -7.03
CA ASN A 22 6.96 0.36 -8.34
C ASN A 22 5.74 -0.54 -8.10
N LEU A 23 4.53 0.01 -8.19
CA LEU A 23 3.31 -0.74 -7.89
C LEU A 23 2.96 -1.69 -9.03
N VAL A 24 2.79 -2.97 -8.69
CA VAL A 24 2.29 -4.00 -9.59
C VAL A 24 0.77 -3.98 -9.57
N ASN A 25 0.17 -3.40 -10.61
CA ASN A 25 -1.28 -3.43 -10.78
C ASN A 25 -1.70 -4.78 -11.35
N VAL A 26 -2.11 -5.69 -10.47
CA VAL A 26 -2.53 -7.05 -10.83
C VAL A 26 -3.84 -7.12 -11.62
N LEU A 27 -4.58 -6.01 -11.73
CA LEU A 27 -5.76 -5.92 -12.58
C LEU A 27 -5.40 -5.56 -14.04
N SER A 28 -4.56 -4.53 -14.26
CA SER A 28 -4.17 -4.11 -15.62
C SER A 28 -2.92 -4.81 -16.16
N GLY A 29 -2.08 -5.37 -15.28
CA GLY A 29 -0.75 -5.90 -15.60
C GLY A 29 0.34 -4.84 -15.69
N GLU A 30 0.02 -3.56 -15.46
CA GLU A 30 0.99 -2.47 -15.51
C GLU A 30 1.84 -2.42 -14.24
N ILE A 31 3.07 -1.90 -14.40
CA ILE A 31 3.93 -1.53 -13.28
C ILE A 31 4.21 -0.04 -13.42
N TYR A 32 3.89 0.73 -12.37
CA TYR A 32 4.07 2.19 -12.40
C TYR A 32 4.56 2.75 -11.06
N PRO A 33 5.34 3.85 -11.10
CA PRO A 33 5.83 4.50 -9.89
C PRO A 33 4.69 5.21 -9.14
N THR A 34 4.56 4.98 -7.84
CA THR A 34 3.54 5.65 -7.01
C THR A 34 3.86 5.58 -5.51
N ASN A 35 3.04 6.24 -4.70
CA ASN A 35 3.00 6.07 -3.25
C ASN A 35 1.67 5.41 -2.83
N VAL A 36 1.66 4.74 -1.67
CA VAL A 36 0.46 4.10 -1.12
C VAL A 36 0.21 4.61 0.30
N ALA A 37 -0.93 5.27 0.48
CA ALA A 37 -1.37 5.80 1.76
C ALA A 37 -2.26 4.79 2.48
N ILE A 38 -1.93 4.49 3.74
CA ILE A 38 -2.64 3.52 4.59
C ILE A 38 -3.20 4.26 5.80
N SER A 39 -4.49 4.03 6.10
CA SER A 39 -5.15 4.51 7.31
C SER A 39 -5.79 3.33 8.06
N GLY A 40 -5.28 3.05 9.26
CA GLY A 40 -5.58 1.83 10.00
C GLY A 40 -5.37 0.57 9.16
N GLU A 41 -6.45 -0.20 8.98
CA GLU A 41 -6.45 -1.46 8.21
C GLU A 41 -6.75 -1.28 6.72
N TRP A 42 -6.90 -0.04 6.25
CA TRP A 42 -7.38 0.27 4.91
C TRP A 42 -6.34 1.01 4.08
N ILE A 43 -6.27 0.69 2.79
CA ILE A 43 -5.59 1.53 1.80
C ILE A 43 -6.49 2.74 1.54
N ALA A 44 -6.03 3.93 1.92
CA ALA A 44 -6.75 5.19 1.74
C ALA A 44 -6.62 5.72 0.31
N GLY A 45 -5.48 5.47 -0.34
CA GLY A 45 -5.25 5.87 -1.72
C GLY A 45 -3.91 5.41 -2.28
N VAL A 46 -3.81 5.48 -3.59
CA VAL A 46 -2.64 5.11 -4.39
C VAL A 46 -2.41 6.23 -5.39
N ASP A 47 -1.46 7.09 -5.11
CA ASP A 47 -1.09 8.22 -5.96
C ASP A 47 0.24 8.82 -5.51
N GLN A 48 0.98 9.48 -6.40
CA GLN A 48 2.18 10.23 -6.04
C GLN A 48 1.86 11.51 -5.25
N GLU A 49 0.62 12.02 -5.31
CA GLU A 49 0.17 13.19 -4.55
C GLU A 49 0.22 12.97 -3.03
N TYR A 50 0.20 11.72 -2.56
CA TYR A 50 0.40 11.40 -1.16
C TYR A 50 1.86 11.62 -0.76
N THR A 51 2.11 12.67 0.02
CA THR A 51 3.46 13.09 0.45
C THR A 51 3.64 13.14 1.97
N LYS A 52 2.59 12.83 2.75
CA LYS A 52 2.60 12.93 4.22
C LYS A 52 2.00 11.68 4.86
N GLY A 53 2.78 11.03 5.71
CA GLY A 53 2.33 10.01 6.66
C GLY A 53 2.85 10.30 8.06
N LYS A 54 2.17 9.79 9.10
CA LYS A 54 2.67 9.82 10.48
C LYS A 54 3.93 8.95 10.60
N GLU A 55 3.92 7.82 9.91
CA GLU A 55 5.10 7.02 9.57
C GLU A 55 5.28 7.01 8.04
N SER A 56 6.53 6.94 7.58
CA SER A 56 6.83 6.83 6.15
C SER A 56 7.98 5.86 5.94
N ILE A 57 7.81 4.97 4.96
CA ILE A 57 8.80 3.98 4.57
C ILE A 57 9.11 4.22 3.10
N ASP A 58 10.37 4.57 2.82
CA ASP A 58 10.87 4.62 1.46
C ASP A 58 11.14 3.20 0.96
N LEU A 59 10.47 2.82 -0.13
CA LEU A 59 10.65 1.52 -0.76
C LEU A 59 11.78 1.51 -1.79
N GLU A 60 12.46 2.64 -2.04
CA GLU A 60 13.66 2.72 -2.89
C GLU A 60 13.47 2.12 -4.30
N GLY A 61 12.25 2.22 -4.86
CA GLY A 61 11.92 1.64 -6.16
C GLY A 61 11.65 0.12 -6.13
N LEU A 62 11.49 -0.50 -4.96
CA LEU A 62 11.05 -1.89 -4.86
C LEU A 62 9.64 -2.08 -5.42
N PHE A 63 9.35 -3.33 -5.82
CA PHE A 63 8.03 -3.69 -6.30
C PHE A 63 7.06 -3.88 -5.14
N LEU A 64 5.94 -3.16 -5.18
CA LEU A 64 4.85 -3.30 -4.22
C LEU A 64 3.68 -4.02 -4.88
N LEU A 65 3.18 -5.06 -4.22
CA LEU A 65 2.07 -5.89 -4.71
C LEU A 65 1.17 -6.28 -3.53
N PRO A 66 -0.08 -6.70 -3.80
CA PRO A 66 -0.89 -7.35 -2.78
C PRO A 66 -0.16 -8.54 -2.17
N GLY A 67 -0.40 -8.78 -0.88
CA GLY A 67 0.12 -9.96 -0.19
C GLY A 67 -0.29 -11.24 -0.91
N LEU A 68 0.63 -12.19 -1.02
CA LEU A 68 0.35 -13.47 -1.66
C LEU A 68 -0.67 -14.26 -0.84
N ILE A 69 -1.64 -14.86 -1.53
CA ILE A 69 -2.67 -15.70 -0.91
C ILE A 69 -2.38 -17.15 -1.27
N ASN A 70 -2.19 -17.99 -0.26
CA ASN A 70 -2.09 -19.44 -0.45
C ASN A 70 -3.48 -20.07 -0.31
N GLY A 71 -4.02 -20.61 -1.41
CA GLY A 71 -5.34 -21.24 -1.44
C GLY A 71 -5.37 -22.65 -0.84
N HIS A 72 -4.22 -23.29 -0.63
CA HIS A 72 -4.15 -24.63 -0.08
C HIS A 72 -2.75 -24.95 0.45
N PHE A 73 -2.64 -25.18 1.76
CA PHE A 73 -1.39 -25.49 2.42
C PHE A 73 -1.61 -26.48 3.55
N HIS A 74 -0.67 -27.42 3.69
CA HIS A 74 -0.58 -28.37 4.79
C HIS A 74 0.63 -28.00 5.64
N LEU A 75 0.38 -27.41 6.81
CA LEU A 75 1.44 -27.01 7.74
C LEU A 75 2.25 -28.21 8.24
N GLU A 76 1.59 -29.35 8.41
CA GLU A 76 2.18 -30.63 8.81
C GLU A 76 3.20 -31.18 7.81
N SER A 77 3.16 -30.74 6.55
CA SER A 77 4.10 -31.18 5.51
C SER A 77 5.37 -30.34 5.44
N SER A 78 5.53 -29.36 6.35
CA SER A 78 6.66 -28.41 6.35
C SER A 78 7.70 -28.68 7.43
N PHE A 79 7.54 -29.78 8.19
CA PHE A 79 8.47 -30.23 9.23
C PHE A 79 9.09 -31.57 8.88
#